data_AF-A0A8D8Z9D1-F1
#
_entry.id   AF-A0A8D8Z9D1-F1
#
_cell.length_a   1.000
_cell.length_b   1.000
_cell.length_c   1.000
_cell.angle_alpha   90.00
_cell.angle_beta   90.00
_cell.angle_gamma   90.00
#
_symmetry.space_group_name_H-M   'P 1'
#
loop_
_entity.id
_entity.type
_entity.pdbx_description
1 polymer ?
#
loop_
_entity_poly.entity_id
_entity_poly.type
_entity_poly.pdbx_seq_one_letter_code
_entity_poly.pdbx_strand_id
1 'polypeptide(L)'
;GEIGSITIATNMAGRGTDIILGGKFNIKNNILNNQENRKLWKKKHDIISNIGGLHIIGSERHESRRIDNQLIGRSGRQGDPGSTRFYLSLEDTIIQMFTLYNISKIIYKFGFKSNEVIENNFITKL
;
A
#
# COMPACT_ATOMS: atom_id res chain seq x y z
N GLY A 1 -4.13 -11.01 1.51
CA GLY A 1 -4.39 -11.00 0.07
C GLY A 1 -5.57 -11.91 -0.27
N GLU A 2 -6.54 -12.01 0.62
CA GLU A 2 -7.82 -12.67 0.34
C GLU A 2 -8.87 -11.58 0.13
N ILE A 3 -9.99 -11.94 -0.48
CA ILE A 3 -11.09 -10.99 -0.71
C ILE A 3 -11.59 -10.49 0.65
N GLY A 4 -11.71 -9.17 0.78
CA GLY A 4 -12.17 -8.52 2.02
C GLY A 4 -11.14 -8.48 3.15
N SER A 5 -9.93 -9.04 2.98
CA SER A 5 -8.91 -9.01 4.02
C SER A 5 -8.32 -7.61 4.17
N ILE A 6 -8.40 -7.03 5.37
CA ILE A 6 -7.71 -5.79 5.75
C ILE A 6 -6.58 -6.17 6.71
N THR A 7 -5.39 -5.61 6.50
CA THR A 7 -4.24 -5.85 7.37
C THR A 7 -3.57 -4.52 7.68
N ILE A 8 -3.40 -4.25 8.97
CA ILE A 8 -2.64 -3.11 9.46
C ILE A 8 -1.25 -3.63 9.80
N ALA A 9 -0.23 -3.02 9.19
CA ALA A 9 1.17 -3.35 9.44
C ALA A 9 1.88 -2.09 9.94
N THR A 10 2.56 -2.20 11.07
CA THR A 10 3.43 -1.14 11.57
C THR A 10 4.84 -1.33 10.99
N ASN A 11 5.45 -0.24 10.51
CA ASN A 11 6.80 -0.18 9.94
C ASN A 11 7.12 -1.35 8.98
N MET A 12 7.75 -2.42 9.50
CA MET A 12 8.21 -3.58 8.74
C MET A 12 7.50 -4.89 9.14
N ALA A 13 6.34 -4.84 9.79
CA ALA A 13 5.56 -6.03 10.12
C ALA A 13 5.26 -6.84 8.84
N GLY A 14 5.50 -8.16 8.89
CA GLY A 14 5.39 -9.03 7.71
C GLY A 14 6.54 -8.92 6.70
N ARG A 15 7.68 -8.32 7.07
CA ARG A 15 8.90 -8.35 6.24
C ARG A 15 9.32 -9.80 5.96
N GLY A 16 9.77 -10.06 4.73
CA GLY A 16 10.14 -11.40 4.28
C GLY A 16 8.97 -12.35 3.97
N THR A 17 7.73 -11.93 4.22
CA THR A 17 6.54 -12.72 3.86
C THR A 17 5.86 -12.14 2.63
N ASP A 18 5.61 -13.00 1.64
CA ASP A 18 4.91 -12.63 0.43
C ASP A 18 3.40 -12.62 0.64
N ILE A 19 2.75 -11.56 0.15
CA ILE A 19 1.30 -11.43 0.10
C ILE A 19 0.88 -11.95 -1.27
N ILE A 20 0.38 -13.18 -1.29
CA ILE A 20 -0.10 -13.84 -2.50
C ILE A 20 -1.60 -13.55 -2.65
N LEU A 21 -2.01 -13.11 -3.84
CA LEU A 21 -3.43 -12.96 -4.17
C LEU A 21 -4.12 -14.32 -4.16
N GLY A 22 -5.25 -14.42 -3.46
CA GLY A 22 -5.97 -15.68 -3.26
C GLY A 22 -5.52 -16.48 -2.03
N GLY A 23 -4.58 -15.92 -1.25
CA GLY A 23 -4.07 -16.55 -0.03
C GLY A 23 -2.92 -17.52 -0.28
N LYS A 24 -2.34 -18.06 0.80
CA LYS A 24 -1.27 -19.07 0.70
C LYS A 24 -1.87 -20.40 0.26
N PHE A 25 -1.23 -21.03 -0.72
CA PHE A 25 -1.52 -22.41 -1.09
C PHE A 25 -1.04 -23.31 0.06
N ASN A 26 -1.94 -23.74 0.95
CA ASN A 26 -1.60 -24.64 2.04
C ASN A 26 -1.33 -26.05 1.46
N ILE A 27 -0.07 -26.32 1.12
CA ILE A 27 0.42 -27.62 0.61
C ILE A 27 0.28 -28.73 1.66
N LYS A 28 0.16 -28.38 2.94
CA LYS A 28 0.20 -29.34 4.06
C LYS A 28 -1.00 -30.29 4.13
N ASN A 29 -2.12 -30.01 3.45
CA ASN A 29 -3.30 -30.86 3.51
C ASN A 29 -3.38 -31.79 2.29
N ASN A 30 -2.77 -32.97 2.46
CA ASN A 30 -2.96 -34.23 1.74
C ASN A 30 -2.82 -34.25 0.21
N ILE A 31 -1.90 -35.13 -0.19
CA ILE A 31 -1.41 -35.52 -1.52
C ILE A 31 -2.52 -35.92 -2.53
N LEU A 32 -3.81 -35.97 -2.14
CA LEU A 32 -4.92 -36.42 -2.98
C LEU A 32 -5.67 -35.28 -3.74
N ASN A 33 -5.67 -34.01 -3.29
CA ASN A 33 -6.56 -32.97 -3.88
C ASN A 33 -5.83 -31.77 -4.50
N ASN A 34 -4.58 -31.94 -4.93
CA ASN A 34 -3.75 -30.84 -5.46
C ASN A 34 -4.38 -30.13 -6.67
N GLN A 35 -5.08 -30.83 -7.55
CA GLN A 35 -5.68 -30.22 -8.74
C GLN A 35 -6.91 -29.36 -8.40
N GLU A 36 -7.80 -29.83 -7.53
CA GLU A 36 -8.99 -29.09 -7.11
C GLU A 36 -8.62 -27.86 -6.30
N ASN A 37 -7.69 -28.00 -5.35
CA ASN A 37 -7.17 -26.89 -4.57
C ASN A 37 -6.53 -25.82 -5.46
N ARG A 38 -5.80 -26.24 -6.50
CA ARG A 38 -5.20 -25.30 -7.47
C ARG A 38 -6.27 -24.58 -8.29
N LYS A 39 -7.32 -25.28 -8.72
CA LYS A 39 -8.47 -24.66 -9.42
C LYS A 39 -9.19 -23.65 -8.51
N LEU A 40 -9.40 -24.00 -7.25
CA LEU A 40 -10.06 -23.12 -6.28
C LEU A 40 -9.21 -21.87 -6.00
N TRP A 41 -7.91 -22.05 -5.75
CA TRP A 41 -6.98 -20.94 -5.57
C TRP A 41 -6.95 -20.05 -6.81
N LYS A 42 -6.87 -20.63 -8.01
CA LYS A 42 -6.88 -19.87 -9.27
C LYS A 42 -8.15 -19.04 -9.41
N LYS A 43 -9.32 -19.60 -9.12
CA LYS A 43 -10.58 -18.84 -9.10
C LYS A 43 -10.53 -17.65 -8.14
N LYS A 44 -10.03 -17.84 -6.90
CA LYS A 44 -9.88 -16.76 -5.93
C LYS A 44 -8.90 -15.69 -6.42
N HIS A 45 -7.75 -16.12 -6.94
CA HIS A 45 -6.73 -15.25 -7.51
C HIS A 45 -7.30 -14.42 -8.66
N ASP A 46 -7.97 -15.05 -9.64
CA ASP A 46 -8.53 -14.37 -10.81
C ASP A 46 -9.58 -13.33 -10.40
N ILE A 47 -10.43 -13.62 -9.40
CA ILE A 47 -11.39 -12.65 -8.86
C ILE A 47 -10.67 -11.43 -8.28
N ILE A 48 -9.65 -11.64 -7.45
CA ILE A 48 -8.90 -10.55 -6.81
C ILE A 48 -8.11 -9.75 -7.84
N SER A 49 -7.51 -10.43 -8.83
CA SER A 49 -6.80 -9.82 -9.93
C SER A 49 -7.74 -8.89 -10.73
N ASN A 50 -8.93 -9.38 -11.09
CA ASN A 50 -9.91 -8.61 -11.86
C ASN A 50 -10.46 -7.37 -11.14
N ILE A 51 -10.48 -7.34 -9.80
CA ILE A 51 -10.89 -6.16 -9.02
C ILE A 51 -9.73 -5.18 -8.72
N GLY A 52 -8.54 -5.40 -9.30
CA GLY A 52 -7.39 -4.49 -9.17
C GLY A 52 -6.29 -4.96 -8.21
N GLY A 53 -6.42 -6.16 -7.64
CA GLY A 53 -5.37 -6.79 -6.85
C GLY A 53 -5.16 -6.20 -5.45
N LEU A 54 -3.92 -6.26 -4.97
CA LEU A 54 -3.58 -5.75 -3.64
C LEU A 54 -3.47 -4.21 -3.66
N HIS A 55 -4.27 -3.54 -2.83
CA HIS A 55 -4.15 -2.12 -2.58
C HIS A 55 -3.33 -1.85 -1.31
N ILE A 56 -2.32 -1.00 -1.42
CA ILE A 56 -1.47 -0.57 -0.32
C ILE A 56 -1.79 0.87 0.03
N ILE A 57 -2.06 1.12 1.31
CA ILE A 57 -2.28 2.46 1.85
C ILE A 57 -1.11 2.77 2.78
N GLY A 58 -0.34 3.80 2.44
CA GLY A 58 0.65 4.40 3.34
C GLY A 58 0.01 5.56 4.10
N SER A 59 0.06 5.52 5.44
CA SER A 59 -0.45 6.59 6.30
C SER A 59 0.55 7.71 6.54
N GLU A 60 1.84 7.45 6.28
CA GLU A 60 2.96 8.37 6.47
C GLU A 60 4.07 8.02 5.46
N ARG A 61 5.07 8.88 5.33
CA ARG A 61 6.33 8.57 4.65
C ARG A 61 7.37 8.08 5.64
N HIS A 62 8.41 7.41 5.13
CA HIS A 62 9.62 7.12 5.90
C HIS A 62 10.75 8.07 5.49
N GLU A 63 11.70 8.30 6.41
CA GLU A 63 12.87 9.15 6.16
C GLU A 63 13.66 8.67 4.93
N SER A 64 13.66 7.35 4.73
CA SER A 64 14.24 6.71 3.56
C SER A 64 13.16 6.28 2.57
N ARG A 65 13.22 6.83 1.35
CA ARG A 65 12.42 6.37 0.20
C ARG A 65 12.54 4.86 -0.06
N ARG A 66 13.67 4.24 0.34
CA ARG A 66 13.88 2.80 0.21
C ARG A 66 12.87 1.99 1.01
N ILE A 67 12.41 2.50 2.14
CA ILE A 67 11.42 1.82 3.00
C ILE A 67 10.03 1.94 2.36
N ASP A 68 9.67 3.13 1.85
CA ASP A 68 8.43 3.31 1.10
C ASP A 68 8.36 2.42 -0.15
N ASN A 69 9.46 2.33 -0.91
CA ASN A 69 9.53 1.45 -2.08
C ASN A 69 9.37 -0.03 -1.70
N GLN A 70 9.81 -0.44 -0.51
CA GLN A 70 9.55 -1.80 -0.01
C GLN A 70 8.07 -2.03 0.29
N LEU A 71 7.35 -1.01 0.77
CA LEU A 71 5.92 -1.08 1.02
C LEU A 71 5.15 -1.13 -0.31
N ILE A 72 5.50 -0.26 -1.27
CA ILE A 72 4.94 -0.24 -2.64
C ILE A 72 5.12 -1.60 -3.31
N GLY A 73 6.34 -2.17 -3.23
CA GLY A 73 6.68 -3.46 -3.80
C GLY A 73 6.00 -4.68 -3.18
N ARG A 74 5.14 -4.49 -2.16
CA ARG A 74 4.25 -5.55 -1.66
C ARG A 74 3.10 -5.81 -2.62
N SER A 75 2.64 -4.79 -3.33
CA SER A 75 1.65 -4.89 -4.41
C SER A 75 2.31 -5.22 -5.74
N GLY A 76 1.52 -5.70 -6.71
CA GLY A 76 1.98 -5.85 -8.10
C GLY A 76 3.04 -6.92 -8.33
N ARG A 77 3.10 -7.95 -7.48
CA ARG A 77 4.14 -8.99 -7.57
C ARG A 77 3.84 -9.95 -8.70
N GLN A 78 4.90 -10.44 -9.37
CA GLN A 78 4.78 -11.37 -10.50
C GLN A 78 3.90 -10.86 -11.67
N GLY A 79 3.75 -9.54 -11.79
CA GLY A 79 2.87 -8.92 -12.80
C GLY A 79 1.39 -8.90 -12.43
N ASP A 80 1.04 -9.30 -11.19
CA ASP A 80 -0.31 -9.12 -10.67
C ASP A 80 -0.71 -7.64 -10.72
N PRO A 81 -2.00 -7.32 -10.88
CA PRO A 81 -2.46 -5.96 -10.68
C PRO A 81 -2.30 -5.56 -9.21
N GLY A 82 -2.10 -4.27 -8.99
CA GLY A 82 -1.94 -3.72 -7.66
C GLY A 82 -1.90 -2.21 -7.73
N SER A 83 -2.16 -1.58 -6.60
CA SER A 83 -2.11 -0.13 -6.50
C SER A 83 -1.57 0.29 -5.14
N THR A 84 -0.97 1.46 -5.10
CA THR A 84 -0.49 2.04 -3.86
C THR A 84 -0.88 3.51 -3.81
N ARG A 85 -1.34 3.97 -2.64
CA ARG A 85 -1.60 5.39 -2.38
C ARG A 85 -1.08 5.76 -1.01
N PHE A 86 -0.41 6.90 -0.92
CA PHE A 86 0.02 7.48 0.34
C PHE A 86 -0.88 8.66 0.69
N TYR A 87 -1.28 8.74 1.94
CA TYR A 87 -1.97 9.87 2.53
C TYR A 87 -1.01 10.49 3.53
N LEU A 88 -0.86 11.80 3.49
CA LEU A 88 0.09 12.54 4.33
C LEU A 88 -0.60 13.74 4.95
N SER A 89 -0.16 14.09 6.14
CA SER A 89 -0.52 15.34 6.80
C SER A 89 0.66 16.31 6.76
N LEU A 90 0.35 17.60 6.77
CA LEU A 90 1.36 18.64 7.00
C LEU A 90 1.95 18.55 8.42
N GLU A 91 1.25 17.90 9.33
CA GLU A 91 1.66 17.69 10.73
C GLU A 91 2.55 16.46 10.91
N ASP A 92 2.75 15.64 9.86
CA ASP A 92 3.58 14.45 9.93
C ASP A 92 5.04 14.81 10.23
N THR A 93 5.71 13.98 11.06
CA THR A 93 7.07 14.22 11.55
C THR A 93 8.08 14.52 10.44
N ILE A 94 8.02 13.77 9.33
CA ILE A 94 8.93 13.98 8.18
C ILE A 94 8.66 15.32 7.50
N ILE A 95 7.39 15.64 7.28
CA ILE A 95 7.04 16.91 6.66
C ILE A 95 7.56 18.04 7.54
N GLN A 96 7.31 17.99 8.85
CA GLN A 96 7.80 18.95 9.85
C GLN A 96 9.34 19.06 9.88
N MET A 97 10.07 17.95 9.76
CA MET A 97 11.55 17.95 9.75
C MET A 97 12.14 18.60 8.50
N PHE A 98 11.56 18.37 7.33
CA PHE A 98 12.07 18.90 6.06
C PHE A 98 11.48 20.28 5.70
N THR A 99 10.43 20.70 6.39
CA THR A 99 9.87 22.06 6.28
C THR A 99 10.67 23.08 7.06
N LEU A 100 11.90 23.35 6.60
CA LEU A 100 12.66 24.54 7.00
C LEU A 100 11.88 25.84 6.74
N TYR A 101 10.92 25.81 5.79
CA TYR A 101 9.95 26.84 5.51
C TYR A 101 8.59 26.46 6.11
N ASN A 102 7.84 27.42 6.66
CA ASN A 102 6.44 27.23 7.07
C ASN A 102 5.56 26.90 5.83
N ILE A 103 5.65 25.68 5.28
CA ILE A 103 4.79 25.22 4.16
C ILE A 103 3.32 25.37 4.55
N SER A 104 3.00 25.18 5.83
CA SER A 104 1.70 25.52 6.40
C SER A 104 1.28 26.96 6.05
N LYS A 105 2.12 27.97 6.26
CA LYS A 105 1.84 29.38 5.89
C LYS A 105 1.69 29.57 4.39
N ILE A 106 2.47 28.88 3.57
CA ILE A 106 2.36 28.95 2.10
C ILE A 106 1.01 28.38 1.66
N ILE A 107 0.63 27.21 2.17
CA ILE A 107 -0.63 26.51 1.88
C ILE A 107 -1.82 27.35 2.33
N TYR A 108 -1.79 27.89 3.54
CA TYR A 108 -2.83 28.82 4.02
C TYR A 108 -2.90 30.09 3.16
N LYS A 109 -1.76 30.63 2.70
CA LYS A 109 -1.73 31.78 1.80
C LYS A 109 -2.29 31.49 0.42
N PHE A 110 -2.17 30.25 -0.06
CA PHE A 110 -2.83 29.78 -1.29
C PHE A 110 -4.34 29.53 -1.12
N GLY A 111 -4.90 29.73 0.08
CA GLY A 111 -6.34 29.66 0.33
C GLY A 111 -6.87 28.26 0.55
N PHE A 112 -6.02 27.25 0.74
CA PHE A 112 -6.44 25.92 1.17
C PHE A 112 -7.00 25.98 2.59
N LYS A 113 -8.17 25.39 2.83
CA LYS A 113 -8.77 25.34 4.16
C LYS A 113 -8.27 24.13 4.94
N SER A 114 -8.38 24.20 6.27
CA SER A 114 -8.24 23.03 7.13
C SER A 114 -9.27 21.97 6.72
N ASN A 115 -8.86 20.71 6.67
CA ASN A 115 -9.64 19.54 6.21
C ASN A 115 -9.97 19.43 4.71
N GLU A 116 -9.35 20.23 3.84
CA GLU A 116 -9.43 19.99 2.39
C GLU A 116 -8.26 19.13 1.90
N VAL A 117 -8.55 18.23 0.96
CA VAL A 117 -7.50 17.44 0.30
C VAL A 117 -6.68 18.37 -0.59
N ILE A 118 -5.36 18.35 -0.39
CA ILE A 118 -4.43 19.15 -1.17
C ILE A 118 -3.87 18.29 -2.31
N GLU A 119 -4.39 18.49 -3.52
CA GLU A 119 -3.86 17.87 -4.74
C GLU A 119 -3.17 18.94 -5.59
N ASN A 120 -1.85 19.08 -5.44
CA ASN A 120 -1.06 20.03 -6.22
C ASN A 120 0.35 19.49 -6.51
N ASN A 121 0.70 19.39 -7.80
CA ASN A 121 1.98 18.87 -8.26
C ASN A 121 3.20 19.63 -7.71
N PHE A 122 3.09 20.91 -7.38
CA PHE A 122 4.18 21.67 -6.77
C PHE A 122 4.43 21.18 -5.34
N ILE A 123 3.37 21.00 -4.55
CA ILE A 123 3.47 20.53 -3.16
C ILE A 123 3.97 19.08 -3.11
N THR A 124 3.56 18.24 -4.06
CA THR A 124 4.06 16.85 -4.16
C THR A 124 5.56 16.77 -4.50
N LYS A 125 6.13 17.81 -5.12
CA LYS A 125 7.56 17.85 -5.51
C LYS A 125 8.47 18.46 -4.44
N LEU A 126 7.91 19.24 -3.51
CA LEU A 126 8.61 19.77 -2.34
C LEU A 126 8.97 18.64 -1.37
#